data_AF-A0A8T5MNM8-F1
#
_entry.id   AF-A0A8T5MNM8-F1
#
_cell.length_a   1.000
_cell.length_b   1.000
_cell.length_c   1.000
_cell.angle_alpha   90.00
_cell.angle_beta   90.00
_cell.angle_gamma   90.00
#
_symmetry.space_group_name_H-M   'P 1'
#
loop_
_entity.id
_entity.type
_entity.pdbx_description
1 polymer ?
#
loop_
_entity_poly.entity_id
_entity_poly.type
_entity_poly.pdbx_seq_one_letter_code
_entity_poly.pdbx_strand_id
1 'polypeptide(L)' 'MRKKEDPDTTERVKLAHEIQQFLLYNAKKDNWVSEKELKYHSRMHNQVFNDLVKRGLIERKKTPLGYKYKWKAMPPQ' A
#
# COMPACT_ATOMS: atom_id res chain seq x y z
N MET A 1 -12.92 27.40 -8.42
CA MET A 1 -11.44 27.35 -8.37
C MET A 1 -10.99 25.91 -8.52
N ARG A 2 -10.44 25.49 -9.66
CA ARG A 2 -9.79 24.16 -9.79
C ARG A 2 -8.47 24.24 -9.02
N LYS A 3 -8.39 23.57 -7.86
CA LYS A 3 -7.10 23.34 -7.20
C LYS A 3 -6.24 22.58 -8.21
N LYS A 4 -5.12 23.16 -8.64
CA LYS A 4 -4.09 22.41 -9.37
C LYS A 4 -3.67 21.31 -8.41
N GLU A 5 -4.08 20.07 -8.69
CA GLU A 5 -3.63 18.94 -7.90
C GLU A 5 -2.11 18.86 -8.07
N ASP A 6 -1.38 19.04 -6.97
CA ASP A 6 0.08 18.92 -6.99
C ASP A 6 0.45 17.57 -7.64
N PRO A 7 1.39 17.55 -8.60
CA PRO A 7 1.79 16.32 -9.29
C PRO A 7 2.22 15.23 -8.29
N ASP A 8 2.89 15.63 -7.21
CA ASP A 8 3.26 14.78 -6.07
C ASP A 8 2.06 14.09 -5.40
N THR A 9 0.91 14.75 -5.33
CA THR A 9 -0.31 14.18 -4.74
C THR A 9 -0.90 13.13 -5.66
N THR A 10 -0.94 13.43 -6.97
CA THR A 10 -1.44 12.50 -7.98
C THR A 10 -0.59 11.23 -8.05
N GLU A 11 0.74 11.37 -7.99
CA GLU A 11 1.65 10.22 -7.97
C GLU A 11 1.50 9.37 -6.71
N ARG A 12 1.39 9.98 -5.53
CA ARG A 12 1.14 9.22 -4.29
C ARG A 12 -0.17 8.47 -4.31
N VAL A 13 -1.24 9.06 -4.86
CA VAL A 13 -2.55 8.40 -4.98
C VAL A 13 -2.46 7.21 -5.93
N LYS A 14 -1.82 7.37 -7.10
CA LYS A 14 -1.58 6.27 -8.04
C LYS A 14 -0.78 5.14 -7.38
N LEU A 15 0.32 5.48 -6.73
CA LEU A 15 1.17 4.50 -6.05
C LEU A 15 0.44 3.78 -4.92
N ALA A 16 -0.37 4.50 -4.13
CA ALA A 16 -1.20 3.92 -3.10
C ALA A 16 -2.19 2.90 -3.69
N HIS A 17 -2.77 3.20 -4.85
CA HIS A 17 -3.67 2.29 -5.54
C HIS A 17 -2.95 1.04 -6.04
N GLU A 18 -1.78 1.19 -6.67
CA GLU A 18 -0.95 0.06 -7.14
C GLU A 18 -0.56 -0.88 -6.01
N ILE A 19 -0.05 -0.33 -4.90
CA ILE A 19 0.33 -1.12 -3.72
C ILE A 19 -0.88 -1.86 -3.15
N GLN A 20 -2.03 -1.21 -3.04
CA GLN A 20 -3.26 -1.86 -2.56
C GLN A 20 -3.70 -3.01 -3.47
N GLN A 21 -3.73 -2.82 -4.79
CA GLN A 21 -4.11 -3.86 -5.73
C GLN A 21 -3.15 -5.05 -5.68
N PHE A 22 -1.84 -4.78 -5.62
CA PHE A 22 -0.83 -5.84 -5.50
C PHE A 22 -1.00 -6.65 -4.21
N LEU A 23 -1.17 -5.97 -3.07
CA LEU A 23 -1.37 -6.64 -1.79
C LEU A 23 -2.71 -7.37 -1.72
N LEU A 24 -3.78 -6.83 -2.31
CA LEU A 24 -5.09 -7.48 -2.40
C LEU A 24 -5.04 -8.77 -3.23
N TYR A 25 -4.33 -8.75 -4.37
CA TYR A 25 -4.11 -9.94 -5.19
C TYR A 25 -3.41 -11.05 -4.40
N ASN A 26 -2.40 -10.69 -3.60
CA ASN A 26 -1.67 -11.63 -2.75
C ASN A 26 -2.44 -12.04 -1.49
N ALA A 27 -3.37 -11.20 -1.01
CA ALA A 27 -4.18 -11.48 0.17
C ALA A 27 -5.12 -12.66 -0.01
N LYS A 28 -5.59 -12.93 -1.23
CA LYS A 28 -6.38 -14.14 -1.55
C LYS A 28 -5.65 -15.44 -1.22
N LYS A 29 -4.32 -15.40 -1.10
CA LYS A 29 -3.45 -16.53 -0.74
C LYS A 29 -3.05 -16.52 0.75
N ASP A 30 -3.62 -15.61 1.54
CA ASP A 30 -3.26 -15.31 2.93
C ASP A 30 -1.78 -14.94 3.17
N ASN A 31 -1.05 -14.64 2.09
CA ASN A 31 0.40 -14.48 2.12
C ASN A 31 0.82 -13.09 2.62
N TRP A 32 1.89 -13.09 3.41
CA TRP A 32 2.68 -11.90 3.65
C TRP A 32 3.57 -11.66 2.44
N VAL A 33 3.54 -10.44 1.91
CA VAL A 33 4.42 -10.02 0.82
C VAL A 33 5.66 -9.41 1.44
N SER A 34 6.84 -9.94 1.13
CA SER A 34 8.10 -9.37 1.60
C SER A 34 8.40 -8.03 0.92
N GLU A 35 9.12 -7.14 1.61
CA GLU A 35 9.56 -5.87 1.00
C GLU A 35 10.45 -6.09 -0.24
N LYS A 36 11.15 -7.22 -0.31
CA LYS A 36 11.96 -7.63 -1.48
C LYS A 36 11.10 -7.89 -2.72
N GLU A 37 9.95 -8.55 -2.56
CA GLU A 37 9.03 -8.85 -3.67
C GLU A 37 8.37 -7.59 -4.22
N LEU A 38 8.15 -6.61 -3.36
CA LEU A 38 7.59 -5.33 -3.73
C LEU A 38 8.53 -4.48 -4.59
N LYS A 39 9.85 -4.76 -4.59
CA LYS A 39 10.88 -4.00 -5.33
C LYS A 39 10.81 -2.47 -5.11
N TYR A 40 10.17 -2.04 -4.03
CA TYR A 40 9.86 -0.64 -3.75
C TYR A 40 10.84 -0.09 -2.73
N HIS A 41 11.80 0.72 -3.18
CA HIS A 41 12.87 1.24 -2.34
C HIS A 41 12.96 2.78 -2.34
N SER A 42 11.92 3.49 -2.78
CA SER A 42 11.92 4.95 -2.77
C SER A 42 11.33 5.54 -1.48
N ARG A 43 11.77 6.76 -1.13
CA ARG A 43 11.21 7.54 0.00
C ARG A 43 9.68 7.71 -0.13
N MET A 44 9.18 7.89 -1.35
CA MET A 44 7.74 8.02 -1.61
C MET A 44 6.98 6.74 -1.30
N HIS A 45 7.53 5.57 -1.66
CA HIS A 45 6.93 4.27 -1.30
C HIS A 45 6.81 4.12 0.21
N ASN A 46 7.88 4.44 0.96
CA ASN A 46 7.84 4.38 2.42
C ASN A 46 6.77 5.30 3.03
N GLN A 47 6.58 6.50 2.47
CA GLN A 47 5.51 7.40 2.89
C GLN A 47 4.14 6.79 2.63
N VAL A 48 3.92 6.26 1.41
CA VAL A 48 2.66 5.61 1.04
C VAL A 48 2.38 4.38 1.92
N PHE A 49 3.36 3.50 2.14
CA PHE A 49 3.21 2.35 3.03
C PHE A 49 2.81 2.76 4.45
N ASN A 50 3.48 3.76 5.01
CA ASN A 50 3.15 4.26 6.34
C ASN A 50 1.74 4.86 6.37
N ASP A 51 1.31 5.57 5.34
CA ASP A 51 -0.04 6.12 5.24
C ASP A 51 -1.10 5.02 5.13
N LEU A 52 -0.86 3.98 4.33
CA LEU A 52 -1.75 2.83 4.21
C LEU A 52 -1.87 2.04 5.53
N VAL A 53 -0.76 1.88 6.26
CA VAL A 53 -0.75 1.26 7.59
C VAL A 53 -1.54 2.12 8.60
N LYS A 54 -1.31 3.44 8.63
CA LYS A 54 -2.04 4.36 9.51
C LYS A 54 -3.55 4.35 9.25
N ARG A 55 -3.94 4.24 7.98
CA ARG A 55 -5.36 4.11 7.57
C ARG A 55 -5.94 2.73 7.87
N GLY A 56 -5.13 1.77 8.32
CA GLY A 56 -5.56 0.40 8.60
C GLY A 56 -5.90 -0.42 7.36
N LEU A 57 -5.44 0.00 6.17
CA LEU A 57 -5.71 -0.71 4.90
C LEU A 57 -4.77 -1.92 4.73
N ILE A 58 -3.56 -1.82 5.29
CA ILE A 58 -2.55 -2.86 5.24
C ILE A 58 -1.91 -3.03 6.63
N GLU A 59 -1.32 -4.19 6.86
CA GLU A 59 -0.54 -4.49 8.05
C GLU A 59 0.94 -4.66 7.68
N ARG A 60 1.82 -4.22 8.57
CA ARG A 60 3.28 -4.35 8.42
C ARG A 60 3.82 -5.29 9.48
N LYS A 61 4.61 -6.28 9.06
CA LYS A 61 5.40 -7.15 9.94
C LYS A 61 6.85 -6.69 9.92
N LYS A 62 7.51 -6.64 11.09
CA LYS A 62 8.91 -6.19 11.21
C LYS A 62 9.92 -7.28 10.86
N THR A 63 9.60 -8.56 11.06
CA THR A 63 10.53 -9.67 10.83
C THR A 63 9.79 -10.96 10.44
N PRO A 64 10.00 -11.52 9.23
CA PRO A 64 10.62 -10.85 8.08
C PRO A 64 9.83 -9.59 7.70
N LEU A 65 10.54 -8.57 7.19
CA LEU A 65 9.92 -7.30 6.81
C LEU A 65 8.97 -7.52 5.64
N GLY A 66 7.69 -7.26 5.87
CA GLY A 66 6.66 -7.52 4.88
C GLY A 66 5.35 -6.82 5.18
N TYR A 67 4.46 -6.86 4.19
CA TYR A 67 3.17 -6.18 4.18
C TYR A 67 2.08 -7.17 3.79
N LYS A 68 0.89 -6.99 4.36
CA LYS A 68 -0.29 -7.80 4.04
C LYS A 68 -1.52 -6.89 3.96
N TYR A 69 -2.43 -7.17 3.05
CA TYR A 69 -3.69 -6.45 2.98
C TYR A 69 -4.58 -6.80 4.18
N LYS A 70 -5.27 -5.81 4.76
CA LYS A 70 -6.20 -6.05 5.86
C LYS A 70 -7.62 -6.20 5.33
N TRP A 71 -8.17 -7.40 5.40
CA TRP A 71 -9.53 -7.70 4.88
C TRP A 71 -10.65 -6.83 5.46
N LYS A 72 -10.49 -6.27 6.67
CA LYS A 72 -11.44 -5.29 7.25
C LYS A 72 -11.53 -3.98 6.44
N ALA A 73 -10.58 -3.72 5.54
CA ALA A 73 -10.57 -2.59 4.63
C ALA A 73 -11.09 -2.93 3.23
N MET A 74 -11.49 -4.18 2.98
CA MET A 74 -12.06 -4.59 1.71
C MET A 74 -13.47 -3.96 1.58
N PRO A 75 -13.78 -3.25 0.49
CA PRO A 75 -15.16 -2.85 0.24
C PRO A 75 -16.05 -4.11 0.17
N PRO A 76 -17.29 -4.06 0.69
CA PRO A 76 -18.23 -5.16 0.53
C PRO A 76 -18.39 -5.47 -0.96
N GLN A 77 -18.35 -6.76 -1.32
CA GLN A 77 -18.50 -7.24 -2.69
C GLN A 77 -19.91 -6.99 -3.22
#